data_AF-A0A091R6B5-F1
#
_entry.id   AF-A0A091R6B5-F1
#
_cell.length_a   1.000
_cell.length_b   1.000
_cell.length_c   1.000
_cell.angle_alpha   90.00
_cell.angle_beta   90.00
_cell.angle_gamma   90.00
#
_symmetry.space_group_name_H-M   'P 1'
#
loop_
_entity.id
_entity.type
_entity.pdbx_description
1 polymer ?
#
loop_
_entity_poly.entity_id
_entity_poly.type
_entity_poly.pdbx_seq_one_letter_code
_entity_poly.pdbx_strand_id
1 'polypeptide(L)'
;GLELVKQLLGAPRPPAWIFATCRDPEGPRAQELRDLASKHPNLVLVKLDVANPSAITDAAKIVEGKLNGLGLNLLINNAGIYTPTASLETADAEEMIRTYKTNAVGPMLMAQAFLPLLKKAARESTEKGLSCSKAAIINISTIMGSIERTPESFCKPVISYRCSKAALNMLTKCQALTYAEAGILCVALHPGWVKTDMGSQE
;
A
#
# COMPACT_ATOMS: atom_id res chain seq x y z
N GLY A 1 -7.50 3.89 1.04
CA GLY A 1 -7.78 2.53 1.54
C GLY A 1 -9.19 2.10 1.21
N LEU A 2 -10.14 2.28 2.14
CA LEU A 2 -11.54 1.87 1.97
C LEU A 2 -12.18 2.39 0.67
N GLU A 3 -11.96 3.65 0.32
CA GLU A 3 -12.50 4.21 -0.93
C GLU A 3 -11.96 3.50 -2.18
N LEU A 4 -10.69 3.08 -2.19
CA LEU A 4 -10.16 2.29 -3.31
C LEU A 4 -10.91 0.95 -3.45
N VAL A 5 -11.27 0.32 -2.33
CA VAL A 5 -12.09 -0.91 -2.35
C VAL A 5 -13.45 -0.64 -2.97
N LYS A 6 -14.14 0.45 -2.55
CA LYS A 6 -15.44 0.84 -3.12
C LYS A 6 -15.36 1.09 -4.62
N GLN A 7 -14.36 1.84 -5.07
CA GLN A 7 -14.15 2.16 -6.47
C GLN A 7 -13.82 0.92 -7.31
N LEU A 8 -13.00 -0.01 -6.79
CA LEU A 8 -12.72 -1.28 -7.46
C LEU A 8 -13.94 -2.19 -7.56
N LEU A 9 -14.79 -2.23 -6.51
CA LEU A 9 -16.05 -2.97 -6.52
C LEU A 9 -17.08 -2.37 -7.48
N GLY A 10 -17.11 -1.03 -7.59
CA GLY A 10 -18.03 -0.29 -8.45
C GLY A 10 -17.56 -0.15 -9.91
N ALA A 11 -16.37 -0.64 -10.27
CA ALA A 11 -15.85 -0.54 -11.62
C ALA A 11 -16.73 -1.34 -12.61
N PRO A 12 -16.85 -0.93 -13.89
CA PRO A 12 -17.64 -1.65 -14.89
C PRO A 12 -17.22 -3.13 -15.08
N ARG A 13 -15.95 -3.42 -14.82
CA ARG A 13 -15.39 -4.78 -14.76
C ARG A 13 -14.65 -4.91 -13.43
N PRO A 14 -15.35 -5.28 -12.35
CA PRO A 14 -14.73 -5.37 -11.02
C PRO A 14 -13.72 -6.53 -11.00
N PRO A 15 -12.67 -6.44 -10.16
CA PRO A 15 -11.73 -7.54 -9.99
C PRO A 15 -12.43 -8.82 -9.53
N ALA A 16 -11.97 -9.96 -10.05
CA ALA A 16 -12.45 -11.28 -9.61
C ALA A 16 -12.23 -11.50 -8.11
N TRP A 17 -11.15 -10.92 -7.57
CA TRP A 17 -10.85 -10.90 -6.14
C TRP A 17 -10.31 -9.53 -5.71
N ILE A 18 -10.79 -9.03 -4.58
CA ILE A 18 -10.24 -7.88 -3.88
C ILE A 18 -9.88 -8.34 -2.47
N PHE A 19 -8.60 -8.25 -2.12
CA PHE A 19 -8.12 -8.55 -0.78
C PHE A 19 -7.95 -7.24 -0.02
N ALA A 20 -8.88 -6.94 0.88
CA ALA A 20 -8.82 -5.74 1.70
C ALA A 20 -8.24 -6.06 3.07
N THR A 21 -7.10 -5.44 3.39
CA THR A 21 -6.39 -5.74 4.63
C THR A 21 -6.67 -4.70 5.71
N CYS A 22 -6.80 -5.14 6.96
CA CYS A 22 -6.89 -4.26 8.13
C CYS A 22 -6.37 -4.94 9.40
N ARG A 23 -6.01 -4.15 10.42
CA ARG A 23 -5.39 -4.67 11.65
C ARG A 23 -6.34 -5.50 12.51
N ASP A 24 -7.62 -5.14 12.49
CA ASP A 24 -8.67 -5.78 13.30
C ASP A 24 -9.97 -5.90 12.48
N PRO A 25 -10.13 -7.00 11.73
CA PRO A 25 -11.30 -7.23 10.88
C PRO A 25 -12.62 -7.36 11.65
N GLU A 26 -12.59 -7.72 12.94
CA GLU A 26 -13.78 -7.88 13.79
C GLU A 26 -14.07 -6.61 14.60
N GLY A 27 -13.09 -5.72 14.76
CA GLY A 27 -13.23 -4.47 15.49
C GLY A 27 -14.19 -3.46 14.85
N PRO A 28 -14.63 -2.43 15.60
CA PRO A 28 -15.62 -1.46 15.14
C PRO A 28 -15.16 -0.63 13.94
N ARG A 29 -13.85 -0.37 13.81
CA ARG A 29 -13.28 0.40 12.70
C ARG A 29 -13.37 -0.33 11.35
N ALA A 30 -13.59 -1.63 11.35
CA ALA A 30 -13.76 -2.44 10.13
C ALA A 30 -15.23 -2.68 9.77
N GLN A 31 -16.20 -2.09 10.50
CA GLN A 31 -17.63 -2.33 10.29
C GLN A 31 -18.05 -2.09 8.83
N GLU A 32 -17.70 -0.94 8.27
CA GLU A 32 -18.07 -0.61 6.88
C GLU A 32 -17.43 -1.57 5.87
N LEU A 33 -16.21 -2.05 6.14
CA LEU A 33 -15.54 -3.02 5.28
C LEU A 33 -16.22 -4.40 5.37
N ARG A 34 -16.68 -4.81 6.56
CA ARG A 34 -17.50 -6.03 6.74
C ARG A 34 -18.85 -5.91 6.05
N ASP A 35 -19.50 -4.74 6.13
CA ASP A 35 -20.78 -4.47 5.48
C ASP A 35 -20.65 -4.50 3.94
N LEU A 36 -19.50 -4.10 3.39
CA LEU A 36 -19.21 -4.29 1.98
C LEU A 36 -18.98 -5.77 1.64
N ALA A 37 -18.19 -6.48 2.44
CA ALA A 37 -17.88 -7.89 2.14
C ALA A 37 -19.11 -8.81 2.24
N SER A 38 -20.08 -8.50 3.11
CA SER A 38 -21.34 -9.23 3.17
C SER A 38 -22.19 -9.09 1.89
N LYS A 39 -21.95 -8.03 1.11
CA LYS A 39 -22.65 -7.74 -0.16
C LYS A 39 -21.84 -8.14 -1.40
N HIS A 40 -20.53 -8.34 -1.26
CA HIS A 40 -19.61 -8.57 -2.36
C HIS A 40 -18.76 -9.82 -2.12
N PRO A 41 -19.12 -10.98 -2.70
CA PRO A 41 -18.42 -12.24 -2.44
C PRO A 41 -16.97 -12.27 -2.95
N ASN A 42 -16.61 -11.35 -3.86
CA ASN A 42 -15.25 -11.15 -4.35
C ASN A 42 -14.38 -10.29 -3.40
N LEU A 43 -14.94 -9.70 -2.35
CA LEU A 43 -14.20 -8.94 -1.33
C LEU A 43 -13.83 -9.85 -0.15
N VAL A 44 -12.55 -10.07 0.05
CA VAL A 44 -12.00 -10.88 1.14
C VAL A 44 -11.27 -9.98 2.14
N LEU A 45 -11.70 -9.99 3.40
CA LEU A 45 -10.97 -9.32 4.47
C LEU A 45 -9.79 -10.18 4.93
N VAL A 46 -8.64 -9.53 5.12
CA VAL A 46 -7.43 -10.20 5.63
C VAL A 46 -6.86 -9.40 6.81
N LYS A 47 -6.66 -10.06 7.94
CA LYS A 47 -6.01 -9.45 9.10
C LYS A 47 -4.54 -9.18 8.77
N LEU A 48 -4.09 -7.93 8.89
CA LEU A 48 -2.72 -7.54 8.60
C LEU A 48 -2.28 -6.29 9.35
N ASP A 49 -1.13 -6.40 10.01
CA ASP A 49 -0.28 -5.26 10.36
C ASP A 49 0.98 -5.29 9.48
N VAL A 50 1.15 -4.26 8.64
CA VAL A 50 2.29 -4.17 7.71
C VAL A 50 3.63 -3.91 8.42
N ALA A 51 3.63 -3.57 9.70
CA ALA A 51 4.84 -3.49 10.51
C ALA A 51 5.20 -4.83 11.19
N ASN A 52 4.43 -5.90 10.98
CA ASN A 52 4.67 -7.24 11.51
C ASN A 52 4.99 -8.25 10.39
N PRO A 53 6.26 -8.69 10.24
CA PRO A 53 6.66 -9.64 9.19
C PRO A 53 5.90 -10.97 9.19
N SER A 54 5.53 -11.51 10.36
CA SER A 54 4.77 -12.77 10.41
C SER A 54 3.35 -12.58 9.86
N ALA A 55 2.69 -11.47 10.23
CA ALA A 55 1.37 -11.14 9.71
C ALA A 55 1.36 -10.96 8.19
N ILE A 56 2.42 -10.37 7.62
CA ILE A 56 2.60 -10.25 6.15
C ILE A 56 2.68 -11.63 5.50
N THR A 57 3.47 -12.53 6.10
CA THR A 57 3.64 -13.90 5.60
C THR A 57 2.31 -14.67 5.64
N ASP A 58 1.57 -14.55 6.74
CA ASP A 58 0.27 -15.22 6.90
C ASP A 58 -0.77 -14.66 5.92
N ALA A 59 -0.79 -13.34 5.73
CA ALA A 59 -1.65 -12.69 4.74
C ALA A 59 -1.34 -13.18 3.31
N ALA A 60 -0.06 -13.32 2.94
CA ALA A 60 0.32 -13.84 1.63
C ALA A 60 -0.18 -15.27 1.40
N LYS A 61 -0.08 -16.15 2.41
CA LYS A 61 -0.62 -17.53 2.34
C LYS A 61 -2.14 -17.57 2.19
N ILE A 62 -2.86 -16.72 2.93
CA ILE A 62 -4.33 -16.61 2.81
C ILE A 62 -4.73 -16.19 1.40
N VAL A 63 -4.06 -15.18 0.85
CA VAL A 63 -4.30 -14.67 -0.50
C VAL A 63 -3.97 -15.74 -1.56
N GLU A 64 -2.82 -16.40 -1.45
CA GLU A 64 -2.43 -17.49 -2.34
C GLU A 64 -3.46 -18.62 -2.35
N GLY A 65 -3.92 -19.07 -1.18
CA GLY A 65 -4.95 -20.09 -1.07
C GLY A 65 -6.28 -19.69 -1.71
N LYS A 66 -6.67 -18.41 -1.60
CA LYS A 66 -7.89 -17.89 -2.25
C LYS A 66 -7.77 -17.72 -3.75
N LEU A 67 -6.58 -17.36 -4.24
CA LEU A 67 -6.31 -17.28 -5.67
C LEU A 67 -6.28 -18.66 -6.34
N ASN A 68 -6.09 -19.74 -5.59
CA ASN A 68 -6.18 -21.13 -6.06
C ASN A 68 -5.40 -21.37 -7.37
N GLY A 69 -4.15 -20.93 -7.39
CA GLY A 69 -3.29 -21.05 -8.57
C GLY A 69 -3.42 -19.92 -9.59
N LEU A 70 -4.17 -18.85 -9.32
CA LEU A 70 -4.07 -17.60 -10.07
C LEU A 70 -2.93 -16.71 -9.51
N GLY A 71 -2.43 -15.79 -10.33
CA GLY A 71 -1.52 -14.72 -9.88
C GLY A 71 -2.25 -13.54 -9.21
N LEU A 72 -1.47 -12.64 -8.59
CA LEU A 72 -1.96 -11.35 -8.07
C LEU A 72 -1.56 -10.24 -9.04
N ASN A 73 -2.54 -9.57 -9.67
CA ASN A 73 -2.24 -8.52 -10.65
C ASN A 73 -1.82 -7.19 -10.03
N LEU A 74 -2.31 -6.85 -8.83
CA LEU A 74 -2.12 -5.52 -8.28
C LEU A 74 -1.93 -5.56 -6.76
N LEU A 75 -0.77 -5.07 -6.31
CA LEU A 75 -0.47 -4.81 -4.91
C LEU A 75 -0.48 -3.30 -4.67
N ILE A 76 -1.36 -2.81 -3.78
CA ILE A 76 -1.41 -1.40 -3.39
C ILE A 76 -0.95 -1.23 -1.94
N ASN A 77 0.27 -0.75 -1.75
CA ASN A 77 0.80 -0.35 -0.45
C ASN A 77 0.23 1.01 -0.05
N ASN A 78 -1.00 0.99 0.48
CA ASN A 78 -1.73 2.17 0.97
C ASN A 78 -1.55 2.40 2.49
N ALA A 79 -1.35 1.34 3.27
CA ALA A 79 -1.23 1.46 4.72
C ALA A 79 -0.06 2.40 5.09
N GLY A 80 -0.32 3.31 6.01
CA GLY A 80 0.69 4.24 6.48
C GLY A 80 0.26 4.92 7.77
N ILE A 81 1.24 5.50 8.46
CA ILE A 81 1.04 6.31 9.66
C ILE A 81 1.68 7.68 9.47
N TYR A 82 1.12 8.64 10.19
CA TYR A 82 1.54 10.02 10.23
C TYR A 82 1.42 10.48 11.67
N THR A 83 2.42 11.20 12.15
CA THR A 83 2.46 11.70 13.53
C THR A 83 2.74 13.21 13.49
N PRO A 84 1.83 14.06 13.98
CA PRO A 84 1.91 15.52 13.81
C PRO A 84 2.91 16.23 14.74
N THR A 85 3.63 15.52 15.61
CA THR A 85 4.21 16.09 16.84
C THR A 85 5.72 16.37 16.82
N ALA A 86 6.41 16.23 15.68
CA ALA A 86 7.88 16.24 15.66
C ALA A 86 8.47 17.37 14.80
N SER A 87 8.82 18.49 15.46
CA SER A 87 9.86 19.41 14.97
C SER A 87 11.22 18.72 14.96
N LEU A 88 12.27 19.33 14.40
CA LEU A 88 13.61 18.73 14.45
C LEU A 88 14.14 18.67 15.90
N GLU A 89 13.70 19.60 16.74
CA GLU A 89 14.06 19.75 18.14
C GLU A 89 13.35 18.72 19.04
N THR A 90 12.17 18.26 18.62
CA THR A 90 11.31 17.35 19.40
C THR A 90 11.11 15.99 18.74
N ALA A 91 11.85 15.69 17.67
CA ALA A 91 11.75 14.42 16.97
C ALA A 91 12.25 13.27 17.85
N ASP A 92 11.34 12.33 18.12
CA ASP A 92 11.64 11.12 18.87
C ASP A 92 12.18 10.02 17.95
N ALA A 93 13.23 9.33 18.41
CA ALA A 93 13.89 8.28 17.65
C ALA A 93 12.99 7.05 17.46
N GLU A 94 12.20 6.67 18.48
CA GLU A 94 11.28 5.55 18.37
C GLU A 94 10.19 5.86 17.36
N GLU A 95 9.68 7.09 17.34
CA GLU A 95 8.72 7.57 16.35
C GLU A 95 9.28 7.55 14.92
N MET A 96 10.53 7.99 14.73
CA MET A 96 11.23 7.90 13.44
C MET A 96 11.27 6.44 12.96
N ILE A 97 11.68 5.52 13.83
CA ILE A 97 11.78 4.08 13.51
C ILE A 97 10.41 3.48 13.23
N ARG A 98 9.41 3.77 14.07
CA ARG A 98 8.03 3.25 13.94
C ARG A 98 7.39 3.68 12.62
N THR A 99 7.53 4.96 12.26
CA THR A 99 7.04 5.52 11.00
C THR A 99 7.80 4.94 9.80
N TYR A 100 9.13 4.82 9.88
CA TYR A 100 9.92 4.19 8.82
C TYR A 100 9.56 2.71 8.62
N LYS A 101 9.38 1.97 9.71
CA LYS A 101 8.98 0.56 9.69
C LYS A 101 7.64 0.37 8.98
N THR A 102 6.67 1.22 9.27
CA THR A 102 5.33 1.11 8.68
C THR A 102 5.29 1.60 7.23
N ASN A 103 5.88 2.76 6.95
CA ASN A 103 5.71 3.46 5.66
C ASN A 103 6.72 3.05 4.58
N ALA A 104 7.86 2.44 4.94
CA ALA A 104 8.91 2.06 3.99
C ALA A 104 9.26 0.56 4.09
N VAL A 105 9.60 0.06 5.28
CA VAL A 105 9.95 -1.36 5.46
C VAL A 105 8.74 -2.27 5.21
N GLY A 106 7.55 -1.89 5.69
CA GLY A 106 6.30 -2.61 5.43
C GLY A 106 6.05 -2.84 3.93
N PRO A 107 6.00 -1.78 3.10
CA PRO A 107 5.89 -1.92 1.63
C PRO A 107 6.98 -2.79 0.98
N MET A 108 8.21 -2.74 1.49
CA MET A 108 9.30 -3.60 1.02
C MET A 108 9.00 -5.08 1.31
N LEU A 109 8.62 -5.41 2.55
CA LEU A 109 8.29 -6.77 2.96
C LEU A 109 7.02 -7.30 2.26
N MET A 110 6.02 -6.44 2.08
CA MET A 110 4.83 -6.74 1.28
C MET A 110 5.22 -7.10 -0.16
N ALA A 111 6.06 -6.29 -0.80
CA ALA A 111 6.52 -6.60 -2.15
C ALA A 111 7.25 -7.94 -2.22
N GLN A 112 8.11 -8.26 -1.25
CA GLN A 112 8.82 -9.53 -1.18
C GLN A 112 7.86 -10.72 -1.02
N ALA A 113 6.93 -10.65 -0.07
CA ALA A 113 6.01 -11.74 0.23
C ALA A 113 5.04 -12.04 -0.93
N PHE A 114 4.61 -11.01 -1.66
CA PHE A 114 3.68 -11.14 -2.79
C PHE A 114 4.37 -11.28 -4.16
N LEU A 115 5.71 -11.17 -4.22
CA LEU A 115 6.46 -11.26 -5.47
C LEU A 115 6.19 -12.54 -6.28
N PRO A 116 6.09 -13.74 -5.68
CA PRO A 116 5.77 -14.95 -6.44
C PRO A 116 4.43 -14.86 -7.19
N LEU A 117 3.40 -14.31 -6.54
CA LEU A 117 2.07 -14.13 -7.12
C LEU A 117 2.05 -13.05 -8.21
N LEU A 118 2.78 -11.95 -8.01
CA LEU A 118 2.93 -10.89 -9.02
C LEU A 118 3.67 -11.41 -10.27
N LYS A 119 4.77 -12.15 -10.09
CA LYS A 119 5.49 -12.78 -11.20
C LYS A 119 4.61 -13.77 -11.96
N LYS A 120 3.74 -14.50 -11.25
CA LYS A 120 2.78 -15.42 -11.86
C LYS A 120 1.77 -14.68 -12.74
N ALA A 121 1.14 -13.63 -12.21
CA ALA A 121 0.22 -12.78 -12.97
C ALA A 121 0.90 -12.18 -14.22
N ALA A 122 2.14 -11.70 -14.08
CA ALA A 122 2.90 -11.13 -15.19
C ALA A 122 3.17 -12.13 -16.32
N ARG A 123 3.47 -13.40 -15.99
CA ARG A 123 3.71 -14.47 -16.97
C ARG A 123 2.43 -14.96 -17.65
N GLU A 124 1.32 -15.00 -16.93
CA GLU A 124 0.03 -15.51 -17.43
C GLU A 124 -0.75 -14.45 -18.22
N SER A 125 -0.40 -13.18 -18.08
CA SER A 125 -1.07 -12.07 -18.76
C SER A 125 -0.74 -12.02 -20.25
N THR A 126 -1.75 -11.77 -21.07
CA THR A 126 -1.62 -11.48 -22.50
C THR A 126 -1.32 -10.00 -22.80
N GLU A 127 -1.35 -9.14 -21.78
CA GLU A 127 -1.09 -7.71 -21.90
C GLU A 127 0.39 -7.44 -22.25
N LYS A 128 0.61 -6.59 -23.24
CA LYS A 128 1.95 -6.16 -23.67
C LYS A 128 2.43 -4.99 -22.82
N GLY A 129 3.75 -4.94 -22.59
CA GLY A 129 4.37 -3.88 -21.80
C GLY A 129 4.10 -3.99 -20.29
N LEU A 130 4.31 -2.89 -19.58
CA LEU A 130 4.09 -2.75 -18.14
C LEU A 130 2.76 -2.01 -17.90
N SER A 131 1.84 -2.62 -17.14
CA SER A 131 0.54 -2.02 -16.84
C SER A 131 -0.02 -2.55 -15.51
N CYS A 132 -0.94 -1.78 -14.90
CA CYS A 132 -1.65 -2.20 -13.69
C CYS A 132 -2.56 -3.43 -13.90
N SER A 133 -3.00 -3.68 -15.14
CA SER A 133 -3.82 -4.83 -15.49
C SER A 133 -3.01 -6.12 -15.64
N LYS A 134 -1.71 -6.01 -15.93
CA LYS A 134 -0.77 -7.13 -16.01
C LYS A 134 -0.30 -7.56 -14.62
N ALA A 135 0.58 -6.77 -14.04
CA ALA A 135 1.20 -6.98 -12.74
C ALA A 135 1.81 -5.67 -12.27
N ALA A 136 1.40 -5.16 -11.10
CA ALA A 136 1.92 -3.90 -10.59
C ALA A 136 1.99 -3.81 -9.07
N ILE A 137 2.96 -3.03 -8.59
CA ILE A 137 3.12 -2.56 -7.22
C ILE A 137 2.90 -1.05 -7.22
N ILE A 138 1.88 -0.60 -6.50
CA ILE A 138 1.56 0.81 -6.33
C ILE A 138 1.84 1.20 -4.89
N ASN A 139 2.80 2.09 -4.71
CA ASN A 139 3.16 2.64 -3.40
C ASN A 139 2.48 4.00 -3.23
N ILE A 140 1.54 4.11 -2.29
CA ILE A 140 0.89 5.39 -2.00
C ILE A 140 1.87 6.27 -1.22
N SER A 141 2.48 7.21 -1.94
CA SER A 141 3.41 8.20 -1.42
C SER A 141 2.72 9.53 -1.17
N THR A 142 3.47 10.62 -1.11
CA THR A 142 2.97 11.97 -0.84
C THR A 142 3.94 13.00 -1.40
N ILE A 143 3.41 14.18 -1.74
CA ILE A 143 4.25 15.32 -2.12
C ILE A 143 5.20 15.75 -1.00
N MET A 144 4.86 15.50 0.26
CA MET A 144 5.74 15.78 1.41
C MET A 144 7.03 14.94 1.42
N GLY A 145 7.08 13.84 0.68
CA GLY A 145 8.30 13.04 0.48
C GLY A 145 9.18 13.53 -0.67
N SER A 146 8.79 14.61 -1.36
CA SER A 146 9.65 15.27 -2.35
C SER A 146 10.68 16.14 -1.65
N ILE A 147 11.95 15.78 -1.80
CA ILE A 147 13.07 16.56 -1.25
C ILE A 147 13.10 17.95 -1.91
N GLU A 148 12.96 18.01 -3.23
CA GLU A 148 12.95 19.25 -4.01
C GLU A 148 11.84 20.22 -3.60
N ARG A 149 10.61 19.71 -3.41
CA ARG A 149 9.44 20.54 -3.05
C ARG A 149 9.26 20.73 -1.53
N THR A 150 10.22 20.29 -0.73
CA THR A 150 10.14 20.46 0.73
C THR A 150 10.01 21.92 1.15
N PRO A 151 10.77 22.89 0.60
CA PRO A 151 10.66 24.30 0.98
C PRO A 151 9.23 24.88 0.81
N GLU A 152 8.47 24.43 -0.19
CA GLU A 152 7.08 24.88 -0.43
C GLU A 152 6.09 24.39 0.62
N SER A 153 6.41 23.31 1.33
CA SER A 153 5.47 22.60 2.21
C SER A 153 5.97 22.48 3.65
N PHE A 154 7.12 23.07 4.00
CA PHE A 154 7.78 22.84 5.29
C PHE A 154 7.08 23.48 6.49
N CYS A 155 6.00 24.24 6.29
CA CYS A 155 5.18 24.82 7.36
C CYS A 155 4.61 23.79 8.36
N LYS A 156 4.59 22.50 7.98
CA LYS A 156 4.32 21.37 8.87
C LYS A 156 5.58 20.51 9.00
N PRO A 157 6.34 20.59 10.11
CA PRO A 157 7.51 19.76 10.34
C PRO A 157 7.04 18.37 10.76
N VAL A 158 6.93 17.48 9.78
CA VAL A 158 6.46 16.09 9.95
C VAL A 158 7.59 15.15 9.56
N ILE A 159 8.71 15.29 10.27
CA ILE A 159 10.03 14.82 9.84
C ILE A 159 10.03 13.31 9.57
N SER A 160 9.52 12.50 10.51
CA SER A 160 9.43 11.04 10.36
C SER A 160 8.64 10.64 9.12
N TYR A 161 7.52 11.32 8.88
CA TYR A 161 6.67 11.08 7.72
C TYR A 161 7.39 11.42 6.41
N ARG A 162 7.98 12.62 6.30
CA ARG A 162 8.75 13.05 5.11
C ARG A 162 9.87 12.09 4.79
N CYS A 163 10.72 11.78 5.76
CA CYS A 163 11.85 10.87 5.59
C CYS A 163 11.39 9.48 5.15
N SER A 164 10.34 8.94 5.79
CA SER A 164 9.80 7.63 5.40
C SER A 164 9.23 7.60 3.97
N LYS A 165 8.62 8.69 3.51
CA LYS A 165 8.02 8.77 2.17
C LYS A 165 9.05 9.08 1.08
N ALA A 166 10.10 9.82 1.39
CA ALA A 166 11.28 9.92 0.53
C ALA A 166 11.96 8.54 0.36
N ALA A 167 12.10 7.78 1.45
CA ALA A 167 12.59 6.41 1.39
C ALA A 167 11.66 5.48 0.59
N LEU A 168 10.34 5.62 0.71
CA LEU A 168 9.38 4.89 -0.11
C LEU A 168 9.51 5.22 -1.60
N ASN A 169 9.80 6.47 -1.96
CA ASN A 169 10.07 6.87 -3.34
C ASN A 169 11.34 6.20 -3.88
N MET A 170 12.41 6.19 -3.09
CA MET A 170 13.65 5.47 -3.46
C MET A 170 13.40 3.97 -3.60
N LEU A 171 12.72 3.34 -2.63
CA LEU A 171 12.32 1.94 -2.70
C LEU A 171 11.55 1.64 -3.99
N THR A 172 10.61 2.50 -4.36
CA THR A 172 9.82 2.33 -5.59
C THR A 172 10.71 2.36 -6.83
N LYS A 173 11.70 3.26 -6.89
CA LYS A 173 12.65 3.31 -8.01
C LYS A 173 13.48 2.02 -8.09
N CYS A 174 13.98 1.52 -6.95
CA CYS A 174 14.69 0.26 -6.90
C CYS A 174 13.79 -0.90 -7.37
N GLN A 175 12.57 -0.99 -6.87
CA GLN A 175 11.59 -2.01 -7.29
C GLN A 175 11.31 -1.95 -8.79
N ALA A 176 11.13 -0.75 -9.36
CA ALA A 176 10.89 -0.58 -10.79
C ALA A 176 12.06 -1.09 -11.63
N LEU A 177 13.30 -0.78 -11.24
CA LEU A 177 14.49 -1.26 -11.93
C LEU A 177 14.66 -2.77 -11.79
N THR A 178 14.48 -3.31 -10.58
CA THR A 178 14.69 -4.74 -10.30
C THR A 178 13.60 -5.63 -10.89
N TYR A 179 12.34 -5.18 -10.91
CA TYR A 179 11.20 -6.02 -11.31
C TYR A 179 10.71 -5.77 -12.74
N ALA A 180 11.35 -4.86 -13.48
CA ALA A 180 11.01 -4.58 -14.88
C ALA A 180 11.13 -5.83 -15.78
N GLU A 181 12.21 -6.61 -15.64
CA GLU A 181 12.41 -7.83 -16.43
C GLU A 181 11.36 -8.91 -16.12
N ALA A 182 10.81 -8.90 -14.90
CA ALA A 182 9.71 -9.77 -14.52
C ALA A 182 8.34 -9.27 -15.04
N GLY A 183 8.29 -8.15 -15.76
CA GLY A 183 7.07 -7.57 -16.31
C GLY A 183 6.18 -6.90 -15.27
N ILE A 184 6.74 -6.42 -14.15
CA ILE A 184 5.99 -5.83 -13.05
C ILE A 184 6.20 -4.31 -13.03
N LEU A 185 5.12 -3.55 -13.18
CA LEU A 185 5.12 -2.10 -13.06
C LEU A 185 5.26 -1.68 -11.59
N CYS A 186 6.16 -0.76 -11.25
CA CYS A 186 6.27 -0.21 -9.90
C CYS A 186 6.19 1.32 -9.94
N VAL A 187 5.22 1.91 -9.22
CA VAL A 187 4.96 3.37 -9.27
C VAL A 187 4.62 3.91 -7.89
N ALA A 188 5.10 5.14 -7.61
CA ALA A 188 4.75 5.90 -6.43
C ALA A 188 3.71 6.95 -6.80
N LEU A 189 2.59 7.00 -6.08
CA LEU A 189 1.51 7.93 -6.35
C LEU A 189 1.29 8.87 -5.17
N HIS A 190 1.20 10.16 -5.43
CA HIS A 190 0.65 11.12 -4.48
C HIS A 190 -0.87 11.19 -4.67
N PRO A 191 -1.69 10.90 -3.63
CA PRO A 191 -3.15 10.87 -3.78
C PRO A 191 -3.81 12.26 -3.76
N GLY A 192 -3.05 13.36 -3.73
CA GLY A 192 -3.56 14.67 -3.37
C GLY A 192 -3.70 14.86 -1.86
N TRP A 193 -4.25 16.00 -1.45
CA TRP A 193 -4.65 16.21 -0.05
C TRP A 193 -6.10 15.73 0.12
N VAL A 194 -6.24 14.50 0.64
CA VAL A 194 -7.54 13.82 0.71
C VAL A 194 -8.15 13.98 2.09
N LYS A 195 -9.45 14.32 2.14
CA LYS A 195 -10.25 14.41 3.37
C LYS A 195 -10.40 13.04 4.03
N THR A 196 -9.52 12.79 4.99
CA THR A 196 -9.39 11.55 5.76
C THR A 196 -8.84 11.89 7.14
N ASP A 197 -8.85 10.95 8.08
CA ASP A 197 -8.25 11.15 9.41
C ASP A 197 -6.76 11.55 9.36
N MET A 198 -6.03 11.15 8.30
CA MET A 198 -4.63 11.54 8.06
C MET A 198 -4.49 12.88 7.33
N GLY A 199 -5.51 13.26 6.55
CA GLY A 199 -5.62 14.58 5.95
C GLY A 199 -6.22 15.60 6.92
N SER A 200 -6.59 16.77 6.41
CA SER A 200 -7.49 17.68 7.13
C SER A 200 -8.93 17.32 6.79
N GLN A 201 -9.86 17.80 7.63
CA GLN A 201 -11.29 17.83 7.30
C GLN A 201 -11.64 19.00 6.35
N GLU A 202 -10.75 19.97 6.23
CA GLU A 202 -10.80 21.09 5.28
C GLU A 202 -10.38 20.67 3.87
#